data_AF-A0A7X2N3Y5-F1
#
_entry.id   AF-A0A7X2N3Y5-F1
#
_cell.length_a   1.000
_cell.length_b   1.000
_cell.length_c   1.000
_cell.angle_alpha   90.00
_cell.angle_beta   90.00
_cell.angle_gamma   90.00
#
_symmetry.space_group_name_H-M   'P 1'
#
loop_
_entity.id
_entity.type
_entity.pdbx_description
1 polymer ?
#
loop_
_entity_poly.entity_id
_entity_poly.type
_entity_poly.pdbx_seq_one_letter_code
_entity_poly.pdbx_strand_id
1 'polypeptide(L)'
;MYYENEKEWLKKIEERNELDRNQKITNARLEGYEKGKSEGEAIGESRGKAIGETNNLRKNVRSMYKNGCDIEFIAKVLEQNIECVEQIIKSNLYDKV
;
A
#
# COMPACT_ATOMS: atom_id res chain seq x y z
N MET A 1 -4.46 12.75 63.09
CA MET A 1 -4.10 13.53 61.89
C MET A 1 -2.94 12.90 61.07
N TYR A 2 -2.61 11.62 61.26
CA TYR A 2 -1.62 10.90 60.41
C TYR A 2 -2.27 10.18 59.21
N TYR A 3 -3.50 9.67 59.40
CA TYR A 3 -4.24 8.91 58.38
C TYR A 3 -4.74 9.73 57.19
N GLU A 4 -5.08 11.03 57.36
CA GLU A 4 -5.43 11.90 56.23
C GLU A 4 -4.24 12.05 55.26
N ASN A 5 -3.03 12.22 55.78
CA ASN A 5 -1.81 12.43 54.98
C ASN A 5 -1.42 11.17 54.18
N GLU A 6 -1.60 9.98 54.76
CA GLU A 6 -1.33 8.72 54.09
C GLU A 6 -2.31 8.46 52.94
N LYS A 7 -3.61 8.76 53.13
CA LYS A 7 -4.63 8.66 52.07
C LYS A 7 -4.36 9.62 50.92
N GLU A 8 -3.95 10.85 51.19
CA GLU A 8 -3.58 11.81 50.15
C GLU A 8 -2.33 11.37 49.36
N TRP A 9 -1.34 10.80 50.03
CA TRP A 9 -0.13 10.30 49.39
C TRP A 9 -0.42 9.11 48.47
N LEU A 10 -1.24 8.15 48.94
CA LEU A 10 -1.70 7.03 48.12
C LEU A 10 -2.49 7.50 46.90
N LYS A 11 -3.39 8.47 47.08
CA LYS A 11 -4.15 9.06 45.98
C LYS A 11 -3.25 9.69 44.90
N LYS A 12 -2.21 10.43 45.29
CA LYS A 12 -1.23 11.02 44.36
C LYS A 12 -0.39 9.97 43.62
N ILE A 13 -0.17 8.79 44.21
CA ILE A 13 0.49 7.68 43.53
C ILE A 13 -0.44 7.07 42.49
N GLU A 14 -1.70 6.85 42.87
CA GLU A 14 -2.72 6.30 41.99
C GLU A 14 -2.94 7.19 40.75
N GLU A 15 -3.06 8.51 40.97
CA GLU A 15 -3.19 9.51 39.91
C GLU A 15 -1.98 9.49 38.97
N ARG A 16 -0.75 9.41 39.50
CA ARG A 16 0.46 9.30 38.67
C ARG A 16 0.52 8.00 37.87
N ASN A 17 0.15 6.88 38.48
CA ASN A 17 0.10 5.60 37.81
C ASN A 17 -0.96 5.61 36.69
N GLU A 18 -2.09 6.29 36.90
CA GLU A 18 -3.12 6.46 35.88
C GLU A 18 -2.65 7.33 34.73
N LEU A 19 -1.95 8.44 35.01
CA LEU A 19 -1.32 9.28 33.98
C LEU A 19 -0.31 8.49 33.14
N ASP A 20 0.54 7.67 33.78
CA ASP A 20 1.52 6.82 33.07
C ASP A 20 0.83 5.76 32.20
N ARG A 21 -0.23 5.11 32.69
CA ARG A 21 -1.05 4.18 31.89
C ARG A 21 -1.67 4.88 30.69
N ASN A 22 -2.26 6.06 30.89
CA ASN A 22 -2.90 6.82 29.82
C ASN A 22 -1.89 7.29 28.77
N GLN A 23 -0.69 7.69 29.20
CA GLN A 23 0.40 8.03 28.29
C GLN A 23 0.83 6.83 27.45
N LYS A 24 1.01 5.66 28.08
CA LYS A 24 1.38 4.42 27.38
C LYS A 24 0.33 4.02 26.33
N ILE A 25 -0.96 4.09 26.69
CA ILE A 25 -2.06 3.80 25.76
C ILE A 25 -2.05 4.80 24.59
N THR A 26 -1.83 6.08 24.88
CA THR A 26 -1.81 7.12 23.86
C THR A 26 -0.66 6.91 22.88
N ASN A 27 0.54 6.62 23.39
CA ASN A 27 1.72 6.34 22.57
C ASN A 27 1.50 5.08 21.71
N ALA A 28 1.03 3.98 22.29
CA ALA A 28 0.75 2.76 21.54
C ALA A 28 -0.29 2.98 20.44
N ARG A 29 -1.31 3.81 20.68
CA ARG A 29 -2.31 4.18 19.67
C ARG A 29 -1.70 5.00 18.54
N LEU A 30 -0.85 5.99 18.85
CA LEU A 30 -0.18 6.83 17.86
C LEU A 30 0.78 6.00 17.01
N GLU A 31 1.62 5.19 17.64
CA GLU A 31 2.55 4.28 16.95
C GLU A 31 1.81 3.30 16.04
N GLY A 32 0.71 2.71 16.52
CA GLY A 32 -0.14 1.83 15.72
C GLY A 32 -0.76 2.54 14.52
N TYR A 33 -1.23 3.77 14.69
CA TYR A 33 -1.81 4.57 13.61
C TYR A 33 -0.75 4.94 12.55
N GLU A 34 0.41 5.44 12.98
CA GLU A 34 1.51 5.82 12.09
C GLU A 34 2.02 4.62 11.30
N LYS A 35 2.22 3.48 11.98
CA LYS A 35 2.62 2.24 11.32
C LYS A 35 1.58 1.78 10.30
N GLY A 36 0.30 1.75 10.69
CA GLY A 36 -0.79 1.34 9.80
C GLY A 36 -0.92 2.25 8.57
N LYS A 37 -0.75 3.57 8.75
CA LYS A 37 -0.75 4.53 7.64
C LYS A 37 0.43 4.29 6.71
N SER A 38 1.64 4.17 7.24
CA SER A 38 2.85 3.96 6.46
C SER A 38 2.81 2.64 5.66
N GLU A 39 2.37 1.55 6.28
CA GLU A 39 2.23 0.26 5.60
C GLU A 39 1.14 0.32 4.53
N GLY A 40 0.01 0.97 4.82
CA GLY A 40 -1.09 1.16 3.88
C GLY A 40 -0.67 1.96 2.65
N GLU A 41 0.04 3.08 2.83
CA GLU A 41 0.57 3.90 1.74
C GLU A 41 1.59 3.13 0.90
N ALA A 42 2.55 2.45 1.53
CA ALA A 42 3.56 1.67 0.82
C ALA A 42 2.96 0.54 -0.02
N ILE A 43 2.00 -0.22 0.54
CA ILE A 43 1.30 -1.29 -0.19
C ILE A 43 0.44 -0.69 -1.30
N GLY A 44 -0.28 0.39 -1.03
CA GLY A 44 -1.14 1.09 -1.98
C GLY A 44 -0.35 1.60 -3.19
N GLU A 45 0.75 2.30 -2.95
CA GLU A 45 1.63 2.80 -4.02
C GLU A 45 2.25 1.67 -4.83
N SER A 46 2.78 0.63 -4.16
CA SER A 46 3.45 -0.47 -4.86
C SER A 46 2.47 -1.24 -5.75
N ARG A 47 1.27 -1.55 -5.25
CA ARG A 47 0.22 -2.21 -6.03
C ARG A 47 -0.31 -1.29 -7.14
N GLY A 48 -0.52 -0.01 -6.83
CA GLY A 48 -0.99 0.98 -7.78
C GLY A 48 -0.03 1.16 -8.97
N LYS A 49 1.28 1.29 -8.69
CA LYS A 49 2.32 1.38 -9.73
C LYS A 49 2.37 0.12 -10.58
N ALA A 50 2.41 -1.07 -9.97
CA ALA A 50 2.48 -2.33 -10.72
C ALA A 50 1.25 -2.55 -11.63
N ILE A 51 0.04 -2.25 -11.14
CA ILE A 51 -1.19 -2.32 -11.93
C ILE A 51 -1.16 -1.26 -13.05
N GLY A 52 -0.73 -0.04 -12.75
CA GLY A 52 -0.61 1.05 -13.71
C GLY A 52 0.36 0.73 -14.85
N GLU A 53 1.56 0.25 -14.53
CA GLU A 53 2.59 -0.16 -15.49
C GLU A 53 2.09 -1.30 -16.37
N THR A 54 1.46 -2.33 -15.79
CA THR A 54 0.89 -3.45 -16.55
C THR A 54 -0.21 -2.97 -17.51
N ASN A 55 -1.09 -2.08 -17.04
CA ASN A 55 -2.17 -1.54 -17.87
C ASN A 55 -1.64 -0.64 -19.00
N ASN A 56 -0.62 0.17 -18.72
CA ASN A 56 0.03 1.00 -19.73
C ASN A 56 0.73 0.15 -20.79
N LEU A 57 1.46 -0.90 -20.37
CA LEU A 57 2.08 -1.85 -21.30
C LEU A 57 1.03 -2.48 -22.21
N ARG A 58 -0.08 -2.98 -21.64
CA ARG A 58 -1.18 -3.57 -22.41
C ARG A 58 -1.78 -2.58 -23.42
N LYS A 59 -2.00 -1.32 -23.02
CA LYS A 59 -2.52 -0.27 -23.91
C LYS A 59 -1.55 0.03 -25.04
N ASN A 60 -0.25 0.16 -24.75
CA ASN A 60 0.78 0.44 -25.74
C ASN A 60 0.90 -0.69 -26.75
N VAL A 61 1.01 -1.95 -26.30
CA VAL A 61 1.04 -3.14 -27.16
C VAL A 61 -0.18 -3.15 -28.09
N ARG A 62 -1.39 -2.99 -27.53
CA ARG A 62 -2.64 -3.00 -28.30
C ARG A 62 -2.69 -1.86 -29.32
N SER A 63 -2.26 -0.65 -28.95
CA SER A 63 -2.26 0.50 -29.86
C SER A 63 -1.27 0.31 -31.01
N MET A 64 -0.05 -0.14 -30.73
CA MET A 64 0.96 -0.36 -31.77
C MET A 64 0.53 -1.47 -32.73
N TYR A 65 -0.02 -2.57 -32.21
CA TYR A 65 -0.54 -3.65 -33.04
C TYR A 65 -1.71 -3.21 -33.92
N LYS A 66 -2.66 -2.43 -33.38
CA LYS A 66 -3.76 -1.83 -34.17
C LYS A 66 -3.27 -0.88 -35.26
N ASN A 67 -2.13 -0.23 -35.04
CA ASN A 67 -1.50 0.67 -36.02
C ASN A 67 -0.65 -0.08 -37.05
N GLY A 68 -0.66 -1.43 -37.05
CA GLY A 68 0.01 -2.26 -38.04
C GLY A 68 1.47 -2.58 -37.74
N CYS A 69 1.97 -2.28 -36.54
CA CYS A 69 3.31 -2.72 -36.13
C CYS A 69 3.36 -4.24 -35.96
N ASP A 70 4.46 -4.86 -36.41
CA ASP A 70 4.70 -6.28 -36.20
C ASP A 70 5.08 -6.59 -34.74
N ILE A 71 4.88 -7.85 -34.35
CA ILE A 71 5.06 -8.29 -32.95
C ILE A 71 6.53 -8.18 -32.52
N GLU A 72 7.47 -8.46 -33.41
CA GLU A 72 8.91 -8.39 -33.11
C GLU A 72 9.35 -6.94 -32.85
N PHE A 73 8.85 -6.00 -33.64
CA PHE A 73 9.08 -4.58 -33.47
C PHE A 73 8.47 -4.06 -32.16
N ILE A 74 7.23 -4.44 -31.86
CA ILE A 74 6.58 -4.05 -30.59
C ILE A 74 7.36 -4.59 -29.39
N ALA A 75 7.75 -5.87 -29.43
CA ALA A 75 8.55 -6.51 -28.38
C ALA A 75 9.87 -5.77 -28.18
N LYS A 76 10.55 -5.41 -29.27
CA LYS A 76 11.80 -4.65 -29.22
C LYS A 76 11.63 -3.25 -28.64
N VAL A 77 10.62 -2.49 -29.08
CA VAL A 77 10.41 -1.09 -28.64
C VAL A 77 9.98 -1.02 -27.18
N LEU A 78 9.19 -1.99 -26.71
CA LEU A 78 8.70 -2.03 -25.33
C LEU A 78 9.59 -2.87 -24.41
N GLU A 79 10.74 -3.35 -24.91
CA GLU A 79 11.69 -4.21 -24.19
C GLU A 79 11.01 -5.42 -23.51
N GLN A 80 10.05 -6.02 -24.22
CA GLN A 80 9.33 -7.21 -23.78
C GLN A 80 9.73 -8.44 -24.60
N ASN A 81 9.44 -9.63 -24.05
CA ASN A 81 9.50 -10.84 -24.85
C ASN A 81 8.31 -10.92 -25.83
N ILE A 82 8.56 -11.53 -26.99
CA ILE A 82 7.55 -11.78 -28.02
C ILE A 82 6.33 -12.51 -27.45
N GLU A 83 6.55 -13.51 -26.60
CA GLU A 83 5.47 -14.28 -25.98
C GLU A 83 4.52 -13.41 -25.12
N CYS A 84 5.03 -12.46 -24.34
CA CYS A 84 4.17 -11.55 -23.56
C CYS A 84 3.33 -10.65 -24.50
N VAL A 85 3.95 -10.11 -25.54
CA VAL A 85 3.24 -9.29 -26.54
C VAL A 85 2.14 -10.10 -27.21
N GLU A 86 2.42 -11.34 -27.61
CA GLU A 86 1.42 -12.25 -28.16
C GLU A 86 0.28 -12.54 -27.18
N GLN A 87 0.59 -12.83 -25.93
CA GLN A 87 -0.42 -13.09 -24.89
C GLN A 87 -1.33 -11.87 -24.68
N ILE A 88 -0.78 -10.66 -24.65
CA ILE A 88 -1.55 -9.41 -24.50
C ILE A 88 -2.50 -9.20 -25.69
N ILE A 89 -2.03 -9.48 -26.91
CA ILE A 89 -2.84 -9.38 -28.13
C ILE A 89 -3.95 -10.45 -28.12
N LYS A 90 -3.60 -11.71 -27.81
CA LYS A 90 -4.54 -12.85 -27.75
C LYS A 90 -5.61 -12.66 -26.66
N SER A 91 -5.24 -12.18 -25.48
CA SER A 91 -6.18 -11.89 -24.39
C SER A 91 -7.27 -10.89 -24.79
N ASN A 92 -6.98 -9.96 -25.71
CA ASN A 92 -7.95 -8.99 -26.19
C ASN A 92 -9.03 -9.59 -27.13
N LEU A 93 -8.83 -10.81 -27.66
CA LEU A 93 -9.86 -11.50 -28.46
C LEU A 93 -10.97 -12.12 -27.59
N TYR A 94 -10.74 -12.33 -26.29
CA TYR A 94 -11.68 -13.01 -25.39
C TYR A 94 -12.45 -12.06 -24.45
N ASP A 95 -12.13 -10.77 -24.43
CA ASP A 95 -12.86 -9.75 -23.64
C ASP A 95 -14.17 -9.28 -24.32
N LYS A 96 -14.58 -9.89 -25.45
CA LYS A 96 -15.88 -9.70 -26.09
C LYS A 96 -16.80 -10.90 -25.84
N VAL A 97 -17.31 -11.04 -24.62
CA VAL A 97 -18.50 -11.86 -24.30
C VAL A 97 -19.40 -11.05 -23.39
#